data_AF-A0A2D6FBW4-F1
#
_entry.id   AF-A0A2D6FBW4-F1
#
_cell.length_a   1.000
_cell.length_b   1.000
_cell.length_c   1.000
_cell.angle_alpha   90.00
_cell.angle_beta   90.00
_cell.angle_gamma   90.00
#
_symmetry.space_group_name_H-M   'P 1'
#
loop_
_entity.id
_entity.type
_entity.pdbx_description
1 polymer ?
#
loop_
_entity_poly.entity_id
_entity_poly.type
_entity_poly.pdbx_seq_one_letter_code
_entity_poly.pdbx_strand_id
1 'polypeptide(L)'
;MKYGLGAVAAIVVIVAIVIAVPSSSGSNGEGELAQDFEFEMFQGIKEIGFGEGNPASLHGLGSKPMVLNFWAGFCPPSRDAPVPSVLRGFQRRYPVAGH
;
A
#
# COMPACT_ATOMS: atom_id res chain seq x y z
N MET A 1 -25.03 30.51 32.40
CA MET A 1 -24.60 29.09 32.46
C MET A 1 -25.16 28.27 31.27
N LYS A 2 -25.07 28.78 30.03
CA LYS A 2 -25.63 28.08 28.84
C LYS A 2 -24.56 27.44 27.95
N TYR A 3 -23.32 27.90 28.08
CA TYR A 3 -22.17 27.46 27.26
C TYR A 3 -21.50 26.19 27.79
N GLY A 4 -21.70 25.86 29.08
CA GLY A 4 -21.02 24.74 29.74
C GLY A 4 -21.47 23.37 29.23
N LEU A 5 -22.77 23.16 29.07
CA LEU A 5 -23.31 21.87 28.62
C LEU A 5 -23.03 21.61 27.13
N GLY A 6 -23.16 22.66 26.30
CA GLY A 6 -22.86 22.57 24.87
C GLY A 6 -21.38 22.31 24.58
N ALA A 7 -20.47 22.95 25.34
CA ALA A 7 -19.04 22.70 25.21
C ALA A 7 -18.66 21.28 25.63
N VAL A 8 -19.24 20.77 26.73
CA VAL A 8 -18.98 19.39 27.21
C VAL A 8 -19.47 18.36 26.19
N ALA A 9 -20.66 18.55 25.61
CA ALA A 9 -21.17 17.67 24.58
C ALA A 9 -20.27 17.63 23.33
N ALA A 10 -19.77 18.80 22.88
CA ALA A 10 -18.87 18.88 21.74
C ALA A 10 -17.54 18.14 21.99
N ILE A 11 -16.97 18.28 23.19
CA ILE A 11 -15.72 17.59 23.57
C ILE A 11 -15.91 16.08 23.57
N VAL A 12 -17.01 15.58 24.13
CA VAL A 12 -17.30 14.13 24.17
C VAL A 12 -17.40 13.55 22.76
N VAL A 13 -18.06 14.25 21.84
CA VAL A 13 -18.15 13.81 20.43
C VAL A 13 -16.78 13.76 19.77
N ILE A 14 -15.94 14.77 19.97
CA ILE A 14 -14.58 14.80 19.41
C ILE A 14 -13.75 13.63 19.94
N VAL A 15 -13.78 13.40 21.26
CA VAL A 15 -13.06 12.30 21.89
C VAL A 15 -13.54 10.93 21.38
N ALA A 16 -14.85 10.75 21.24
CA ALA A 16 -15.42 9.51 20.70
C ALA A 16 -14.95 9.25 19.26
N ILE A 17 -14.86 10.29 18.42
CA ILE A 17 -14.34 10.16 17.04
C ILE A 17 -12.86 9.77 17.05
N VAL A 18 -12.03 10.42 17.88
CA VAL A 18 -10.59 10.14 17.95
C VAL A 18 -10.32 8.70 18.42
N ILE A 19 -11.12 8.16 19.33
CA ILE A 19 -10.99 6.79 19.82
C ILE A 19 -11.55 5.77 18.81
N ALA A 20 -12.63 6.11 18.12
CA ALA A 20 -13.29 5.22 17.17
C ALA A 20 -12.55 5.11 15.82
N VAL A 21 -11.62 6.02 15.50
CA VAL A 21 -10.76 5.85 14.33
C VAL A 21 -9.75 4.74 14.64
N PRO A 22 -9.82 3.58 13.96
CA PRO A 22 -8.79 2.56 14.09
C PRO A 22 -7.48 3.17 13.59
N SER A 23 -6.59 3.49 14.53
CA SER A 23 -5.22 3.82 14.21
C SER A 23 -4.54 2.52 13.80
N SER A 24 -4.46 2.25 12.50
CA SER A 24 -3.64 1.16 11.99
C SER A 24 -2.19 1.50 12.32
N SER A 25 -1.71 0.99 13.44
CA SER A 25 -0.28 0.95 13.73
C SER A 25 0.33 -0.01 12.71
N GLY A 26 1.07 0.53 11.75
CA GLY A 26 1.84 -0.28 10.82
C GLY A 26 2.83 -1.11 11.61
N SER A 27 2.66 -2.43 11.63
CA SER A 27 3.74 -3.32 12.04
C SER A 27 4.82 -3.23 10.97
N ASN A 28 6.03 -2.81 11.34
CA ASN A 28 7.18 -2.94 10.45
C ASN A 28 7.56 -4.43 10.42
N GLY A 29 7.12 -5.15 9.40
CA GLY A 29 7.51 -6.54 9.14
C GLY A 29 8.96 -6.68 8.64
N GLU A 30 9.88 -5.86 9.15
CA GLU A 30 11.27 -5.85 8.75
C GLU A 30 11.94 -7.19 9.14
N GLY A 31 12.29 -8.00 8.12
CA GLY A 31 12.90 -9.32 8.30
C GLY A 31 11.91 -10.50 8.31
N GLU A 32 10.60 -10.25 8.24
CA GLU A 32 9.60 -11.30 8.06
C GLU A 32 9.43 -11.66 6.57
N LEU A 33 9.08 -12.91 6.28
CA LEU A 33 8.77 -13.32 4.91
C LEU A 33 7.53 -12.57 4.41
N ALA A 34 7.58 -12.09 3.17
CA ALA A 34 6.42 -11.46 2.55
C ALA A 34 5.26 -12.48 2.49
N GLN A 35 4.06 -12.03 2.86
CA GLN A 35 2.87 -12.88 2.77
C GLN A 35 2.55 -13.21 1.31
N ASP A 36 2.23 -14.47 1.07
CA ASP A 36 1.78 -14.94 -0.24
C ASP A 36 0.25 -14.81 -0.35
N PHE A 37 -0.23 -14.39 -1.51
CA PHE A 37 -1.66 -14.21 -1.77
C PHE A 37 -1.94 -14.44 -3.26
N GLU A 38 -3.14 -14.88 -3.57
CA GLU A 38 -3.57 -15.15 -4.94
C GLU A 38 -4.03 -13.85 -5.63
N PHE A 39 -3.72 -13.72 -6.92
CA PHE A 39 -4.16 -12.61 -7.76
C PHE A 39 -4.39 -13.04 -9.22
N GLU A 40 -5.27 -12.30 -9.89
CA GLU A 40 -5.45 -12.35 -11.34
C GLU A 40 -4.76 -11.15 -12.02
N MET A 41 -4.07 -11.41 -13.12
CA MET A 41 -3.38 -10.41 -13.92
C MET A 41 -4.29 -9.81 -14.98
N PHE A 42 -4.46 -8.49 -14.93
CA PHE A 42 -5.17 -7.77 -15.99
C PHE A 42 -4.28 -7.50 -17.22
N GLN A 43 -2.96 -7.37 -17.04
CA GLN A 43 -1.98 -7.07 -18.09
C GLN A 43 -0.65 -7.78 -17.79
N GLY A 44 0.22 -7.92 -18.80
CA GLY A 44 1.55 -8.52 -18.66
C GLY A 44 1.58 -10.05 -18.72
N ILE A 45 0.43 -10.70 -18.97
CA ILE A 45 0.28 -12.17 -19.03
C ILE A 45 1.26 -12.80 -20.02
N LYS A 46 1.49 -12.15 -21.17
CA LYS A 46 2.35 -12.67 -22.24
C LYS A 46 3.83 -12.67 -21.82
N GLU A 47 4.24 -11.71 -21.00
CA GLU A 47 5.60 -11.52 -20.52
C GLU A 47 5.94 -12.45 -19.34
N ILE A 48 4.96 -12.72 -18.47
CA ILE A 48 5.14 -13.55 -17.27
C ILE A 48 4.69 -15.01 -17.47
N GLY A 49 3.88 -15.29 -18.48
CA GLY A 49 3.44 -16.64 -18.88
C GLY A 49 2.20 -17.20 -18.18
N PHE A 50 1.56 -16.46 -17.28
CA PHE A 50 0.35 -16.90 -16.57
C PHE A 50 -0.61 -15.74 -16.26
N GLY A 51 -1.91 -16.07 -16.15
CA GLY A 51 -2.97 -15.11 -15.85
C GLY A 51 -3.40 -15.07 -14.38
N GLU A 52 -3.21 -16.17 -13.65
CA GLU A 52 -3.59 -16.32 -12.24
C GLU A 52 -2.40 -16.93 -11.48
N GLY A 53 -2.11 -16.44 -10.28
CA GLY A 53 -1.06 -17.00 -9.44
C GLY A 53 -0.76 -16.15 -8.20
N ASN A 54 0.43 -16.34 -7.64
CA ASN A 54 0.86 -15.68 -6.40
C ASN A 54 2.28 -15.11 -6.49
N PRO A 55 2.68 -14.21 -5.57
CA PRO A 55 4.02 -13.63 -5.53
C PRO A 55 5.17 -14.66 -5.52
N ALA A 56 5.00 -15.79 -4.81
CA ALA A 56 6.02 -16.85 -4.79
C ALA A 56 6.26 -17.46 -6.19
N SER A 57 5.21 -17.61 -7.00
CA SER A 57 5.29 -18.09 -8.37
C SER A 57 6.05 -17.14 -9.29
N LEU A 58 6.01 -15.82 -9.02
CA LEU A 58 6.81 -14.83 -9.74
C LEU A 58 8.28 -14.86 -9.32
N HIS A 59 8.57 -15.10 -8.04
CA HIS A 59 9.95 -15.18 -7.53
C HIS A 59 10.71 -16.39 -8.13
N GLY A 60 9.99 -17.45 -8.52
CA GLY A 60 10.56 -18.59 -9.24
C GLY A 60 11.15 -18.26 -10.62
N LEU A 61 10.81 -17.11 -11.22
CA LEU A 61 11.35 -16.67 -12.52
C LEU A 61 12.74 -15.99 -12.41
N GLY A 62 13.30 -15.81 -11.22
CA GLY A 62 14.68 -15.36 -11.02
C GLY A 62 14.95 -14.73 -9.64
N SER A 63 16.23 -14.69 -9.24
CA SER A 63 16.71 -14.19 -7.94
C SER A 63 16.69 -12.65 -7.79
N LYS A 64 15.78 -11.96 -8.49
CA LYS A 64 15.70 -10.50 -8.49
C LYS A 64 14.76 -10.03 -7.37
N PRO A 65 15.13 -9.01 -6.59
CA PRO A 65 14.25 -8.44 -5.59
C PRO A 65 12.99 -7.88 -6.27
N MET A 66 11.81 -8.21 -5.75
CA MET A 66 10.52 -7.75 -6.25
C MET A 66 9.97 -6.65 -5.35
N VAL A 67 9.46 -5.58 -5.95
CA VAL A 67 8.73 -4.53 -5.25
C VAL A 67 7.30 -4.50 -5.75
N LEU A 68 6.36 -4.70 -4.84
CA LEU A 68 4.94 -4.63 -5.12
C LEU A 68 4.35 -3.32 -4.61
N ASN A 69 3.61 -2.63 -5.48
CA ASN A 69 2.98 -1.35 -5.16
C ASN A 69 1.46 -1.47 -5.31
N PHE A 70 0.76 -1.53 -4.18
CA PHE A 70 -0.70 -1.56 -4.15
C PHE A 70 -1.27 -0.15 -4.28
N TRP A 71 -2.24 0.05 -5.16
CA TRP A 71 -2.92 1.32 -5.36
C TRP A 71 -4.40 1.09 -5.63
N ALA A 72 -5.24 2.05 -5.24
CA ALA A 72 -6.68 2.02 -5.46
C ALA A 72 -7.14 3.34 -6.05
N GLY A 73 -7.91 3.30 -7.14
CA GLY A 73 -8.34 4.50 -7.87
C GLY A 73 -9.25 5.45 -7.08
N PHE A 74 -9.78 5.03 -5.92
CA PHE A 74 -10.65 5.83 -5.07
C PHE A 74 -9.93 6.48 -3.88
N CYS A 75 -8.65 6.19 -3.65
CA CYS A 75 -7.88 6.80 -2.56
C CYS A 75 -7.27 8.14 -3.05
N PRO A 76 -7.56 9.29 -2.41
CA PRO A 76 -7.06 10.59 -2.83
C PRO A 76 -5.52 10.63 -3.10
N PRO A 77 -4.64 10.16 -2.19
CA PRO A 77 -3.19 10.19 -2.44
C PRO A 77 -2.73 9.31 -3.61
N SER A 78 -3.42 8.21 -3.92
CA SER A 78 -3.07 7.29 -5.01
C SER A 78 -3.51 7.79 -6.40
N ARG A 79 -4.40 8.79 -6.45
CA ARG A 79 -4.75 9.50 -7.70
C ARG A 79 -3.74 10.60 -8.03
N ASP A 80 -3.18 11.24 -7.01
CA ASP A 80 -2.29 12.39 -7.14
C ASP A 80 -0.80 12.02 -7.33
N ALA A 81 -0.41 10.79 -6.96
CA ALA A 81 0.89 10.22 -7.26
C ALA A 81 0.77 9.22 -8.44
N PRO A 82 0.90 9.67 -9.70
CA PRO A 82 0.75 8.78 -10.83
C PRO A 82 1.90 7.75 -10.83
N VAL A 83 1.63 6.51 -11.25
CA VAL A 83 2.61 5.42 -11.45
C VAL A 83 3.99 5.91 -11.96
N PRO A 84 4.09 6.88 -12.90
CA PRO A 84 5.33 7.53 -13.29
C PRO A 84 6.22 8.13 -12.18
N SER A 85 5.67 8.74 -11.13
CA SER A 85 6.46 9.35 -10.04
C SER A 85 7.01 8.29 -9.08
N VAL A 86 6.23 7.24 -8.81
CA VAL A 86 6.65 6.06 -8.03
C VAL A 86 7.77 5.30 -8.75
N LEU A 87 7.62 5.04 -10.05
CA LEU A 87 8.66 4.41 -10.88
C LEU A 87 9.96 5.23 -10.89
N ARG A 88 9.87 6.56 -11.01
CA ARG A 88 11.04 7.46 -10.92
C ARG A 88 11.70 7.41 -9.53
N GLY A 89 10.93 7.25 -8.46
CA GLY A 89 11.47 7.05 -7.12
C GLY A 89 12.22 5.74 -7.00
N PHE A 90 11.61 4.65 -7.48
CA PHE A 90 12.21 3.31 -7.46
C PHE A 90 13.52 3.25 -8.24
N GLN A 91 13.55 3.77 -9.47
CA GLN A 91 14.76 3.77 -10.30
C GLN A 91 15.91 4.60 -9.70
N ARG A 92 15.61 5.69 -8.98
CA ARG A 92 16.64 6.46 -8.27
C ARG A 92 17.21 5.72 -7.06
N ARG A 93 16.39 4.91 -6.38
CA ARG A 93 16.81 4.18 -5.18
C ARG A 93 17.51 2.85 -5.52
N TYR A 94 17.12 2.23 -6.62
CA TYR A 94 17.66 0.97 -7.14
C TYR A 94 18.06 1.15 -8.60
N PRO A 95 19.19 1.83 -8.89
CA PRO A 95 19.68 1.93 -10.24
C PRO A 95 20.02 0.52 -10.75
N VAL A 96 19.40 0.13 -11.86
CA VAL A 96 19.78 -1.10 -12.55
C VAL A 96 21.20 -0.88 -13.08
N ALA A 97 22.18 -1.59 -12.52
CA ALA A 97 23.54 -1.57 -13.05
C ALA A 97 23.48 -2.04 -14.51
N GLY A 98 23.87 -1.16 -15.43
CA GLY A 98 23.94 -1.50 -16.85
C GLY A 98 24.91 -2.66 -17.10
N HIS A 99 24.50 -3.58 -17.97
CA HIS A 99 25.43 -4.46 -18.67
C HIS A 99 26.17 -3.70 -19.77
#